data_AF-A0A7X4D8P3-F1
#
_entry.id   AF-A0A7X4D8P3-F1
#
_cell.length_a   1.000
_cell.length_b   1.000
_cell.length_c   1.000
_cell.angle_alpha   90.00
_cell.angle_beta   90.00
_cell.angle_gamma   90.00
#
_symmetry.space_group_name_H-M   'P 1'
#
loop_
_entity.id
_entity.type
_entity.pdbx_description
1 polymer ?
#
loop_
_entity_poly.entity_id
_entity_poly.type
_entity_poly.pdbx_seq_one_letter_code
_entity_poly.pdbx_strand_id
1 'polypeptide(L)'
;MNARSTHMPQDVQRIARQGGTFMSEIHCLKCEQPTEEITEPIFMGKLEKEIKNNVCQACWDEWNKPGGVKTMVINEYHLNLGDENGRATLKKQMRAFFKLPDADVEFKDYRT
;
A
#
# COMPACT_ATOMS: atom_id res chain seq x y z
N MET A 1 -17.69 -25.61 63.01
CA MET A 1 -18.60 -24.52 62.60
C MET A 1 -18.00 -23.86 61.37
N ASN A 2 -18.77 -23.85 60.28
CA ASN A 2 -18.37 -23.52 58.92
C ASN A 2 -18.08 -22.03 58.74
N ALA A 3 -17.09 -21.70 57.91
CA ALA A 3 -17.31 -21.00 56.64
C ALA A 3 -15.98 -20.83 55.89
N ARG A 4 -15.79 -21.60 54.81
CA ARG A 4 -14.81 -21.33 53.76
C ARG A 4 -15.25 -20.05 53.04
N SER A 5 -14.53 -18.96 53.24
CA SER A 5 -14.64 -17.78 52.37
C SER A 5 -13.84 -18.03 51.10
N THR A 6 -14.57 -18.37 50.05
CA THR A 6 -14.12 -18.38 48.66
C THR A 6 -13.83 -16.93 48.24
N HIS A 7 -12.55 -16.53 48.16
CA HIS A 7 -12.18 -15.32 47.40
C HIS A 7 -11.76 -15.75 46.00
N MET A 8 -12.49 -15.21 45.03
CA MET A 8 -12.37 -15.47 43.59
C MET A 8 -10.97 -15.13 43.04
N PRO A 9 -10.47 -15.84 42.01
CA PRO A 9 -9.19 -15.51 41.37
C PRO A 9 -9.25 -14.18 40.61
N GLN A 10 -8.09 -13.52 40.50
CA GLN A 10 -7.86 -12.17 39.97
C GLN A 10 -7.94 -12.08 38.43
N ASP A 11 -8.95 -12.71 37.81
CA ASP A 11 -9.02 -12.94 36.36
C ASP A 11 -9.84 -11.92 35.54
N VAL A 12 -10.07 -10.70 36.03
CA VAL A 12 -10.93 -9.73 35.31
C VAL A 12 -10.37 -8.32 35.20
N GLN A 13 -9.06 -8.14 35.37
CA GLN A 13 -8.45 -6.83 35.10
C GLN A 13 -8.03 -6.72 33.63
N ARG A 14 -8.99 -6.20 32.84
CA ARG A 14 -8.76 -5.43 31.60
C ARG A 14 -8.17 -6.19 30.41
N ILE A 15 -9.08 -6.90 29.76
CA ILE A 15 -9.22 -7.02 28.30
C ILE A 15 -8.53 -5.82 27.62
N ALA A 16 -7.41 -6.10 26.94
CA ALA A 16 -6.69 -5.13 26.15
C ALA A 16 -7.67 -4.45 25.20
N ARG A 17 -7.52 -3.13 25.12
CA ARG A 17 -8.25 -2.22 24.23
C ARG A 17 -8.08 -2.68 22.79
N GLN A 18 -8.98 -3.53 22.31
CA GLN A 18 -9.15 -3.82 20.88
C GLN A 18 -9.88 -2.64 20.25
N GLY A 19 -9.19 -1.51 20.17
CA GLY A 19 -9.50 -0.43 19.24
C GLY A 19 -8.72 -0.67 17.96
N GLY A 20 -8.94 -1.80 17.30
CA GLY A 20 -8.43 -2.06 15.97
C GLY A 20 -9.32 -1.34 14.98
N THR A 21 -8.84 -0.24 14.41
CA THR A 21 -9.34 0.28 13.13
C THR A 21 -9.47 -0.90 12.18
N PHE A 22 -10.66 -1.15 11.64
CA PHE A 22 -10.86 -2.16 10.60
C PHE A 22 -10.02 -1.75 9.38
N MET A 23 -8.78 -2.23 9.30
CA MET A 23 -7.95 -2.09 8.12
C MET A 23 -8.43 -3.14 7.13
N SER A 24 -8.93 -2.70 5.98
CA SER A 24 -9.34 -3.59 4.91
C SER A 24 -8.13 -4.43 4.49
N GLU A 25 -8.24 -5.75 4.55
CA GLU A 25 -7.22 -6.64 3.99
C GLU A 25 -7.35 -6.64 2.46
N ILE A 26 -6.22 -6.43 1.79
CA ILE A 26 -6.07 -6.49 0.34
C ILE A 26 -5.05 -7.55 -0.04
N HIS A 27 -5.14 -8.06 -1.27
CA HIS A 27 -4.08 -8.87 -1.85
C HIS A 27 -3.25 -7.98 -2.78
N CYS A 28 -2.02 -7.65 -2.38
CA CYS A 28 -1.17 -6.75 -3.16
C CYS A 28 -0.71 -7.44 -4.45
N LEU A 29 -1.05 -6.87 -5.61
CA LEU A 29 -0.69 -7.46 -6.91
C LEU A 29 0.82 -7.47 -7.15
N LYS A 30 1.56 -6.51 -6.59
CA LYS A 30 3.02 -6.42 -6.78
C LYS A 30 3.78 -7.51 -6.03
N CYS A 31 3.56 -7.63 -4.72
CA CYS A 31 4.29 -8.56 -3.85
C CYS A 31 3.56 -9.88 -3.61
N GLU A 32 2.31 -10.02 -4.08
CA GLU A 32 1.51 -11.26 -4.00
C GLU A 32 1.28 -11.72 -2.55
N GLN A 33 1.24 -10.78 -1.61
CA GLN A 33 0.98 -11.02 -0.19
C GLN A 33 -0.36 -10.40 0.24
N PRO A 34 -1.08 -11.02 1.20
CA PRO A 34 -2.16 -10.36 1.92
C PRO A 34 -1.58 -9.28 2.83
N THR A 35 -2.09 -8.06 2.72
CA THR A 35 -1.64 -6.91 3.50
C THR A 35 -2.80 -5.99 3.85
N GLU A 36 -2.51 -4.99 4.67
CA GLU A 36 -3.43 -3.89 4.91
C GLU A 36 -3.45 -2.90 3.73
N GLU A 37 -4.63 -2.30 3.50
CA GLU A 37 -4.84 -1.21 2.54
C GLU A 37 -4.07 0.07 2.94
N ILE A 38 -3.67 0.85 1.93
CA ILE A 38 -3.10 2.20 2.10
C ILE A 38 -4.17 3.14 2.69
N THR A 39 -3.94 3.64 3.90
CA THR A 39 -4.86 4.56 4.57
C THR A 39 -4.63 6.02 4.19
N GLU A 40 -3.39 6.39 3.91
CA GLU A 40 -2.99 7.76 3.58
C GLU A 40 -3.60 8.20 2.22
N PRO A 41 -4.10 9.44 2.07
CA PRO A 41 -4.47 9.99 0.77
C PRO A 41 -3.25 10.07 -0.17
N ILE A 42 -3.41 9.53 -1.38
CA ILE A 42 -2.35 9.51 -2.41
C ILE A 42 -2.60 10.51 -3.55
N PHE A 43 -3.70 11.26 -3.50
CA PHE A 43 -4.04 12.38 -4.38
C PHE A 43 -3.94 12.05 -5.88
N MET A 44 -4.40 10.86 -6.27
CA MET A 44 -4.37 10.39 -7.67
C MET A 44 -5.75 10.39 -8.35
N GLY A 45 -6.74 11.07 -7.75
CA GLY A 45 -8.09 11.16 -8.30
C GLY A 45 -8.71 9.78 -8.48
N LYS A 46 -9.17 9.44 -9.70
CA LYS A 46 -9.80 8.13 -9.97
C LYS A 46 -8.87 6.93 -9.74
N LEU A 47 -7.56 7.10 -9.93
CA LEU A 47 -6.56 6.04 -9.74
C LEU A 47 -6.33 5.72 -8.26
N GLU A 48 -6.69 6.64 -7.35
CA GLU A 48 -6.43 6.44 -5.93
C GLU A 48 -7.10 5.16 -5.41
N LYS A 49 -8.40 4.99 -5.71
CA LYS A 49 -9.15 3.81 -5.28
C LYS A 49 -8.59 2.51 -5.87
N GLU A 50 -8.14 2.55 -7.12
CA GLU A 50 -7.56 1.38 -7.79
C GLU A 50 -6.26 0.95 -7.13
N ILE A 51 -5.38 1.89 -6.79
CA ILE A 51 -4.12 1.61 -6.11
C ILE A 51 -4.39 1.10 -4.69
N LYS A 52 -5.24 1.78 -3.91
CA LYS A 52 -5.55 1.37 -2.54
C LYS A 52 -6.12 -0.04 -2.46
N ASN A 53 -6.96 -0.45 -3.42
CA ASN A 53 -7.54 -1.78 -3.45
C ASN A 53 -6.57 -2.90 -3.87
N ASN A 54 -5.45 -2.59 -4.54
CA ASN A 54 -4.59 -3.59 -5.20
C ASN A 54 -3.11 -3.50 -4.81
N VAL A 55 -2.69 -2.47 -4.08
CA VAL A 55 -1.29 -2.17 -3.78
C VAL A 55 -1.15 -1.85 -2.31
N CYS A 56 -0.21 -2.52 -1.65
CA CYS A 56 0.10 -2.27 -0.24
C CYS A 56 0.95 -1.00 -0.05
N GLN A 57 0.95 -0.49 1.19
CA GLN A 57 1.77 0.66 1.59
C GLN A 57 3.25 0.49 1.24
N ALA A 58 3.84 -0.69 1.49
CA ALA A 58 5.26 -0.93 1.23
C ALA A 58 5.63 -0.80 -0.26
N CYS A 59 4.81 -1.36 -1.15
CA CYS A 59 5.02 -1.24 -2.60
C CYS A 59 4.76 0.18 -3.08
N TRP A 60 3.77 0.87 -2.53
CA TRP A 60 3.52 2.27 -2.84
C TRP A 60 4.70 3.17 -2.42
N ASP A 61 5.27 2.93 -1.25
CA ASP A 61 6.44 3.67 -0.77
C ASP A 61 7.66 3.41 -1.65
N GLU A 62 7.86 2.16 -2.11
CA GLU A 62 8.91 1.84 -3.06
C GLU A 62 8.83 2.68 -4.34
N TRP A 63 7.60 2.87 -4.84
CA TRP A 63 7.34 3.70 -6.00
C TRP A 63 7.51 5.19 -5.72
N ASN A 64 6.83 5.70 -4.69
CA ASN A 64 6.58 7.11 -4.52
C ASN A 64 7.64 7.87 -3.70
N LYS A 65 8.46 7.17 -2.90
CA LYS A 65 9.50 7.81 -2.10
C LYS A 65 10.49 8.61 -2.97
N PRO A 66 11.09 9.70 -2.45
CA PRO A 66 12.20 10.37 -3.13
C PRO A 66 13.33 9.39 -3.43
N GLY A 67 13.81 9.36 -4.68
CA GLY A 67 14.81 8.40 -5.13
C GLY A 67 14.29 6.97 -5.30
N GLY A 68 12.97 6.77 -5.21
CA GLY A 68 12.31 5.50 -5.52
C GLY A 68 12.15 5.26 -7.02
N VAL A 69 11.31 4.28 -7.34
CA VAL A 69 11.10 3.83 -8.73
C VAL A 69 10.53 4.95 -9.61
N LYS A 70 9.60 5.76 -9.10
CA LYS A 70 9.04 6.89 -9.84
C LYS A 70 10.13 7.87 -10.32
N THR A 71 11.11 8.17 -9.47
CA THR A 71 12.24 9.05 -9.82
C THR A 71 13.11 8.42 -10.90
N MET A 72 13.42 7.13 -10.79
CA MET A 72 14.17 6.39 -11.81
C MET A 72 13.46 6.43 -13.16
N VAL A 73 12.15 6.17 -13.20
CA VAL A 73 11.34 6.22 -14.44
C VAL A 73 11.35 7.62 -15.06
N ILE A 74 11.19 8.67 -14.26
CA ILE A 74 11.24 10.05 -14.76
C ILE A 74 12.58 10.35 -15.43
N ASN A 75 13.68 9.94 -14.81
CA ASN A 75 15.02 10.22 -15.31
C ASN A 75 15.36 9.40 -16.56
N GLU A 76 15.07 8.09 -16.55
CA GLU A 76 15.41 7.16 -17.63
C GLU A 76 14.64 7.48 -18.92
N TYR A 77 13.35 7.80 -18.81
CA TYR A 77 12.53 8.17 -19.96
C TYR A 77 12.59 9.68 -20.27
N HIS A 78 13.41 10.45 -19.55
CA HIS A 78 13.49 11.91 -19.66
C HIS A 78 12.10 12.60 -19.65
N LEU A 79 11.23 12.16 -18.73
CA LEU A 79 9.84 12.60 -18.70
C LEU A 79 9.73 14.05 -18.24
N ASN A 80 8.97 14.84 -18.99
CA ASN A 80 8.48 16.13 -18.52
C ASN A 80 7.05 15.96 -17.97
N LEU A 81 6.88 16.21 -16.67
CA LEU A 81 5.58 16.05 -16.00
C LEU A 81 4.63 17.23 -16.24
N GLY A 82 5.10 18.30 -16.89
CA GLY A 82 4.28 19.43 -17.30
C GLY A 82 3.40 19.13 -18.51
N ASP A 83 3.78 18.17 -19.35
CA ASP A 83 3.01 17.77 -20.52
C ASP A 83 2.18 16.50 -20.29
N GLU A 84 1.23 16.26 -21.19
CA GLU A 84 0.34 15.11 -21.11
C GLU A 84 1.05 13.78 -21.41
N ASN A 85 2.00 13.77 -22.34
CA ASN A 85 2.67 12.56 -22.78
C ASN A 85 3.61 12.01 -21.69
N GLY A 86 4.36 12.88 -21.01
CA GLY A 86 5.20 12.49 -19.88
C GLY A 86 4.38 11.92 -18.72
N ARG A 87 3.25 12.55 -18.39
CA ARG A 87 2.32 12.02 -17.37
C ARG A 87 1.67 10.69 -17.79
N ALA A 88 1.32 10.55 -19.07
CA ALA A 88 0.77 9.30 -19.61
C ALA A 88 1.80 8.16 -19.54
N THR A 89 3.04 8.43 -19.92
CA THR A 89 4.14 7.46 -19.88
C THR A 89 4.45 7.04 -18.45
N LEU A 90 4.54 8.00 -17.52
CA LEU A 90 4.75 7.70 -16.10
C LEU A 90 3.64 6.79 -15.55
N LYS A 91 2.38 7.05 -15.94
CA LYS A 91 1.23 6.25 -15.53
C LYS A 91 1.27 4.83 -16.09
N LYS A 92 1.70 4.65 -17.35
CA LYS A 92 1.90 3.31 -17.93
C LYS A 92 2.95 2.52 -17.16
N GLN A 93 4.10 3.14 -16.90
CA GLN A 93 5.18 2.53 -16.13
C GLN A 93 4.76 2.21 -14.69
N MET A 94 3.98 3.08 -14.05
CA MET A 94 3.41 2.82 -12.73
C MET A 94 2.49 1.59 -12.71
N ARG A 95 1.59 1.48 -13.70
CA ARG A 95 0.67 0.33 -13.82
C ARG A 95 1.44 -0.96 -14.02
N ALA A 96 2.45 -0.93 -14.89
CA ALA A 96 3.33 -2.07 -15.12
C ALA A 96 4.12 -2.45 -13.85
N PHE A 97 4.65 -1.45 -13.13
CA PHE A 97 5.36 -1.67 -11.88
C PHE A 97 4.49 -2.39 -10.85
N PHE A 98 3.21 -1.99 -10.71
CA PHE A 98 2.26 -2.59 -9.76
C PHE A 98 1.50 -3.82 -10.28
N LYS A 99 1.77 -4.26 -11.51
CA LYS A 99 1.03 -5.36 -12.17
C LYS A 99 -0.50 -5.13 -12.20
N LEU A 100 -0.93 -3.89 -12.43
CA LEU A 100 -2.37 -3.57 -12.55
C LEU A 100 -2.96 -4.19 -13.83
N PRO A 101 -4.28 -4.51 -13.85
CA PRO A 101 -4.91 -5.21 -14.98
C PRO A 101 -4.76 -4.55 -16.35
N ASP A 102 -4.68 -3.21 -16.38
CA ASP A 102 -4.54 -2.40 -17.61
C ASP A 102 -3.07 -2.03 -17.91
N ALA A 103 -2.10 -2.76 -17.39
CA ALA A 103 -0.70 -2.56 -17.74
C ALA A 103 -0.42 -3.04 -19.17
N ASP A 104 -0.08 -2.10 -20.06
CA ASP A 104 0.18 -2.36 -21.49
C ASP A 104 1.68 -2.42 -21.84
N VAL A 105 2.55 -2.29 -20.85
CA VAL A 105 4.00 -2.29 -21.01
C VAL A 105 4.67 -3.22 -20.00
N GLU A 106 5.80 -3.79 -20.38
CA GLU A 106 6.67 -4.50 -19.44
C GLU A 106 7.46 -3.49 -18.61
N PHE A 107 7.46 -3.66 -17.29
CA PHE A 107 8.25 -2.80 -16.40
C PHE A 107 9.69 -3.31 -16.32
N LYS A 108 10.65 -2.48 -16.74
CA LYS A 108 12.08 -2.79 -16.63
C LYS A 108 12.69 -2.01 -15.48
N ASP A 109 13.26 -2.73 -14.52
CA ASP A 109 13.96 -2.14 -13.37
C ASP A 109 15.44 -1.93 -13.68
N TYR A 110 15.87 -0.67 -13.71
CA TYR A 110 17.24 -0.27 -14.02
C TYR A 110 18.08 0.02 -12.77
N ARG A 111 17.57 -0.27 -11.57
CA ARG A 111 18.30 -0.04 -10.30
C ARG A 111 19.32 -1.15 -9.96
N THR A 112 19.65 -2.02 -10.93
CA THR A 112 20.53 -3.19 -10.72
C THR A 112 21.96 -2.88 -11.14
#